data_AF-A0A2T5H8V5-F1
#
_entry.id   AF-A0A2T5H8V5-F1
#
_cell.length_a   1.000
_cell.length_b   1.000
_cell.length_c   1.000
_cell.angle_alpha   90.00
_cell.angle_beta   90.00
_cell.angle_gamma   90.00
#
_symmetry.space_group_name_H-M   'P 1'
#
loop_
_entity.id
_entity.type
_entity.pdbx_description
1 polymer ?
#
loop_
_entity_poly.entity_id
_entity_poly.type
_entity_poly.pdbx_seq_one_letter_code
_entity_poly.pdbx_strand_id
1 'polypeptide(L)'
;MLARVFYAVLMFWAVSAQADGLVVEDLTADAARGAEIYADRCARCHGVALEMILAPEDAPRVAAFLATHKTRFDQDRSAQDNADLAAYLVSLSPTQRN
;
A
#
# COMPACT_ATOMS: atom_id res chain seq x y z
N MET A 1 -36.49 35.08 -41.72
CA MET A 1 -35.16 34.44 -41.67
C MET A 1 -34.32 35.16 -40.63
N LEU A 2 -34.20 34.60 -39.42
CA LEU A 2 -33.24 35.04 -38.41
C LEU A 2 -32.52 33.79 -37.91
N ALA A 3 -31.21 33.80 -38.06
CA ALA A 3 -30.32 32.66 -37.90
C ALA A 3 -30.21 32.22 -36.43
N ARG A 4 -30.11 30.91 -36.23
CA ARG A 4 -29.60 30.26 -35.02
C ARG A 4 -28.13 30.67 -34.80
N VAL A 5 -27.64 30.70 -33.55
CA VAL A 5 -26.42 29.99 -33.10
C VAL A 5 -25.90 30.44 -31.70
N PHE A 6 -25.90 29.47 -30.77
CA PHE A 6 -24.91 29.10 -29.73
C PHE A 6 -24.61 29.94 -28.46
N TYR A 7 -25.00 29.34 -27.31
CA TYR A 7 -24.16 28.87 -26.20
C TYR A 7 -22.98 29.74 -25.71
N ALA A 8 -23.05 30.18 -24.45
CA ALA A 8 -21.89 30.55 -23.65
C ALA A 8 -22.10 30.03 -22.21
N VAL A 9 -21.85 28.73 -22.01
CA VAL A 9 -21.68 28.15 -20.68
C VAL A 9 -20.40 28.72 -20.10
N LEU A 10 -20.54 29.44 -18.99
CA LEU A 10 -19.46 30.03 -18.21
C LEU A 10 -18.52 28.92 -17.74
N MET A 11 -17.32 28.88 -18.34
CA MET A 11 -16.18 28.12 -17.85
C MET A 11 -15.69 28.72 -16.53
N PHE A 12 -16.17 28.18 -15.41
CA PHE A 12 -15.43 28.26 -14.15
C PHE A 12 -14.33 27.20 -14.19
N TRP A 13 -13.11 27.71 -14.25
CA TRP A 13 -11.85 26.96 -14.29
C TRP A 13 -11.77 25.95 -13.13
N ALA A 14 -11.80 24.67 -13.45
CA ALA A 14 -11.32 23.63 -12.55
C ALA A 14 -9.80 23.75 -12.48
N VAL A 15 -9.29 24.33 -11.40
CA VAL A 15 -7.92 24.06 -10.94
C VAL A 15 -7.92 22.60 -10.47
N SER A 16 -7.68 21.68 -11.40
CA SER A 16 -7.39 20.29 -11.04
C SER A 16 -6.03 20.27 -10.38
N ALA A 17 -5.97 20.13 -9.06
CA ALA A 17 -4.73 19.75 -8.39
C ALA A 17 -4.37 18.34 -8.87
N GLN A 18 -3.30 18.21 -9.64
CA GLN A 18 -2.74 16.91 -9.97
C GLN A 18 -1.92 16.47 -8.75
N ALA A 19 -2.54 15.71 -7.85
CA ALA A 19 -1.78 14.92 -6.90
C ALA A 19 -1.28 13.69 -7.66
N ASP A 20 -0.06 13.78 -8.18
CA ASP A 20 0.64 12.65 -8.76
C ASP A 20 0.79 11.54 -7.71
N GLY A 21 0.13 10.41 -7.97
CA GLY A 21 0.75 9.09 -7.77
C GLY A 21 0.75 8.50 -6.36
N LEU A 22 -0.40 8.41 -5.71
CA LEU A 22 -0.71 7.24 -4.86
C LEU A 22 -2.02 6.66 -5.37
N VAL A 23 -1.96 5.92 -6.48
CA VAL A 23 -3.05 4.99 -6.79
C VAL A 23 -3.01 3.99 -5.64
N VAL A 24 -3.93 4.15 -4.69
CA VAL A 24 -4.26 3.08 -3.76
C VAL A 24 -5.02 2.10 -4.64
N GLU A 25 -4.28 1.23 -5.31
CA GLU A 25 -4.89 0.06 -5.92
C GLU A 25 -5.71 -0.63 -4.82
N ASP A 26 -6.93 -1.06 -5.11
CA ASP A 26 -7.80 -1.74 -4.16
C ASP A 26 -7.24 -3.16 -3.92
N LEU A 27 -6.11 -3.22 -3.21
CA LEU A 27 -5.39 -4.44 -2.89
C LEU A 27 -6.10 -5.09 -1.71
N THR A 28 -6.70 -6.25 -1.95
CA THR A 28 -7.14 -7.12 -0.86
C THR A 28 -5.92 -7.87 -0.34
N ALA A 29 -5.44 -7.52 0.84
CA ALA A 29 -4.25 -8.14 1.43
C ALA A 29 -4.56 -9.54 2.00
N ASP A 30 -3.63 -10.48 1.79
CA ASP A 30 -3.69 -11.85 2.32
C ASP A 30 -2.49 -12.12 3.25
N ALA A 31 -2.77 -12.25 4.54
CA ALA A 31 -1.75 -12.51 5.56
C ALA A 31 -1.10 -13.90 5.42
N ALA A 32 -1.80 -14.91 4.89
CA ALA A 32 -1.23 -16.24 4.68
C ALA A 32 -0.19 -16.19 3.56
N ARG A 33 -0.51 -15.51 2.46
CA ARG A 33 0.45 -15.21 1.39
C ARG A 33 1.64 -14.40 1.91
N GLY A 34 1.40 -13.41 2.76
CA GLY A 34 2.44 -12.63 3.42
C GLY A 34 3.39 -13.48 4.25
N ALA A 35 2.87 -14.46 4.99
CA ALA A 35 3.67 -15.39 5.78
C ALA A 35 4.64 -16.22 4.92
N GLU A 36 4.19 -16.69 3.74
CA GLU A 36 5.03 -17.43 2.80
C GLU A 36 6.17 -16.56 2.26
N ILE A 37 5.87 -15.32 1.85
CA ILE A 37 6.87 -14.37 1.36
C ILE A 37 7.90 -14.09 2.46
N TYR A 38 7.43 -13.87 3.69
CA TYR A 38 8.30 -13.59 4.81
C TYR A 38 9.25 -14.76 5.09
N ALA A 39 8.73 -15.99 5.11
CA ALA A 39 9.53 -17.19 5.33
C ALA A 39 10.61 -17.39 4.24
N ASP A 40 10.26 -17.20 2.96
CA ASP A 40 11.17 -17.39 1.83
C ASP A 40 12.26 -16.29 1.77
N ARG A 41 11.89 -15.03 2.03
CA ARG A 41 12.73 -13.87 1.69
C ARG A 41 13.30 -13.15 2.91
N CYS A 42 12.52 -12.99 3.98
CA CYS A 42 12.81 -12.06 5.07
C CYS A 42 13.38 -12.76 6.31
N ALA A 43 12.86 -13.94 6.65
CA ALA A 43 13.18 -14.68 7.88
C ALA A 43 14.66 -15.06 7.98
N ARG A 44 15.36 -15.20 6.85
CA ARG A 44 16.80 -15.49 6.80
C ARG A 44 17.67 -14.45 7.54
N CYS A 45 17.19 -13.21 7.65
CA CYS A 45 17.90 -12.11 8.33
C CYS A 45 17.17 -11.62 9.58
N HIS A 46 15.83 -11.55 9.53
CA HIS A 46 15.03 -11.00 10.63
C HIS A 46 14.59 -12.05 11.66
N GLY A 47 14.74 -13.35 11.38
CA GLY A 47 14.19 -14.41 12.21
C GLY A 47 12.66 -14.47 12.15
N VAL A 48 12.03 -15.15 13.12
CA VAL A 48 10.56 -15.29 13.21
C VAL A 48 9.97 -14.30 14.22
N ALA A 49 10.78 -13.80 15.16
CA ALA A 49 10.36 -12.85 16.17
C ALA A 49 10.67 -11.42 15.70
N LEU A 50 9.63 -10.70 15.30
CA LEU A 50 9.73 -9.25 15.12
C LEU A 50 9.49 -8.60 16.49
N GLU A 51 10.48 -7.89 17.02
CA GLU A 51 10.31 -7.03 18.20
C GLU A 51 9.59 -5.72 17.87
N MET A 52 8.86 -5.67 16.75
CA MET A 52 8.12 -4.50 16.32
C MET A 52 6.70 -4.60 16.85
N ILE A 53 6.27 -3.56 17.58
CA ILE A 53 4.87 -3.41 17.99
C ILE A 53 4.17 -2.67 16.84
N LEU A 54 3.28 -3.38 16.14
CA LEU A 54 2.43 -2.83 15.10
C LEU A 54 0.96 -3.04 15.46
N ALA A 55 0.13 -2.05 15.19
CA ALA A 55 -1.32 -2.20 15.26
C ALA A 55 -1.87 -2.54 13.85
N PRO A 56 -3.06 -3.15 13.74
CA PRO A 56 -3.66 -3.45 12.44
C PRO A 56 -3.75 -2.23 11.50
N GLU A 57 -4.01 -1.04 12.06
CA GLU A 57 -4.05 0.23 11.33
C GLU A 57 -2.70 0.67 10.73
N ASP A 58 -1.58 0.09 11.17
CA ASP A 58 -0.26 0.39 10.63
C ASP A 58 0.01 -0.29 9.28
N ALA A 59 -0.84 -1.24 8.85
CA ALA A 59 -0.61 -2.02 7.63
C ALA A 59 -0.34 -1.16 6.38
N PRO A 60 -1.09 -0.08 6.08
CA PRO A 60 -0.78 0.78 4.94
C PRO A 60 0.60 1.45 5.05
N ARG A 61 0.99 1.86 6.26
CA ARG A 61 2.30 2.48 6.53
C ARG A 61 3.43 1.48 6.36
N VAL A 62 3.23 0.24 6.83
CA VAL A 62 4.18 -0.86 6.65
C VAL A 62 4.32 -1.22 5.17
N ALA A 63 3.23 -1.31 4.41
CA ALA A 63 3.27 -1.59 2.98
C ALA A 63 4.07 -0.51 2.21
N ALA A 64 3.87 0.77 2.55
CA ALA A 64 4.63 1.88 1.97
C ALA A 64 6.12 1.81 2.34
N PHE A 65 6.46 1.45 3.58
CA PHE A 65 7.83 1.19 3.98
C PHE A 65 8.44 0.05 3.15
N LEU A 66 7.75 -1.09 3.03
CA LEU A 66 8.20 -2.24 2.26
C LEU A 66 8.40 -1.92 0.77
N ALA A 67 7.61 -1.03 0.19
CA ALA A 67 7.78 -0.60 -1.20
C ALA A 67 9.12 0.12 -1.43
N THR A 68 9.62 0.83 -0.43
CA THR A 68 10.89 1.59 -0.49
C THR A 68 12.05 0.85 0.17
N HIS A 69 11.77 -0.14 1.03
CA HIS A 69 12.75 -0.93 1.77
C HIS A 69 12.98 -2.29 1.14
N LYS A 70 13.46 -2.28 -0.10
CA LYS A 70 13.86 -3.49 -0.84
C LYS A 70 15.33 -3.78 -0.65
N THR A 71 15.66 -5.04 -0.38
CA THR A 71 17.07 -5.49 -0.40
C THR A 71 17.45 -5.93 -1.82
N ARG A 72 18.74 -6.02 -2.13
CA ARG A 72 19.21 -6.55 -3.43
C ARG A 72 18.66 -7.94 -3.80
N PHE A 73 18.19 -8.70 -2.81
CA PHE A 73 17.66 -10.06 -2.96
C PHE A 73 16.14 -10.10 -3.15
N ASP A 74 15.46 -8.96 -3.12
CA ASP A 74 14.00 -8.86 -3.18
C ASP A 74 13.55 -7.59 -3.94
N GLN A 75 14.18 -7.34 -5.09
CA GLN A 75 13.90 -6.15 -5.90
C GLN A 75 12.54 -6.24 -6.61
N ASP A 76 12.09 -7.45 -6.95
CA ASP A 76 10.93 -7.67 -7.82
C ASP A 76 9.61 -7.78 -7.05
N ARG A 77 9.61 -7.52 -5.74
CA ARG A 77 8.40 -7.55 -4.91
C ARG A 77 7.35 -6.55 -5.39
N SER A 78 6.13 -7.04 -5.66
CA SER A 78 5.03 -6.22 -6.17
C SER A 78 4.37 -5.37 -5.08
N ALA A 79 3.47 -4.47 -5.47
CA ALA A 79 2.65 -3.72 -4.51
C ALA A 79 1.73 -4.65 -3.70
N GLN A 80 1.16 -5.68 -4.33
CA GLN A 80 0.35 -6.70 -3.66
C GLN A 80 1.19 -7.49 -2.64
N ASP A 81 2.38 -7.95 -3.01
CA ASP A 81 3.27 -8.66 -2.07
C ASP A 81 3.62 -7.78 -0.84
N ASN A 82 3.76 -6.46 -1.02
CA ASN A 82 3.96 -5.53 0.10
C ASN A 82 2.72 -5.44 1.00
N ALA A 83 1.52 -5.44 0.42
CA ALA A 83 0.26 -5.42 1.16
C ALA A 83 0.06 -6.72 1.95
N ASP A 84 0.30 -7.88 1.32
CA ASP A 84 0.23 -9.20 1.94
C ASP A 84 1.23 -9.32 3.11
N LEU A 85 2.48 -8.90 2.88
CA LEU A 85 3.47 -8.82 3.95
C LEU A 85 3.02 -7.90 5.08
N ALA A 86 2.52 -6.70 4.78
CA ALA A 86 2.06 -5.78 5.80
C ALA A 86 0.94 -6.38 6.66
N ALA A 87 -0.04 -7.04 6.04
CA ALA A 87 -1.11 -7.75 6.74
C ALA A 87 -0.56 -8.86 7.65
N TYR A 88 0.42 -9.63 7.16
CA TYR A 88 1.10 -10.63 7.99
C TYR A 88 1.84 -10.00 9.18
N LEU A 89 2.65 -8.97 8.95
CA LEU A 89 3.49 -8.35 10.00
C LEU A 89 2.65 -7.72 11.13
N VAL A 90 1.53 -7.06 10.80
CA VAL A 90 0.64 -6.52 11.84
C VAL A 90 -0.13 -7.61 12.58
N SER A 91 -0.36 -8.77 11.96
CA SER A 91 -1.00 -9.93 12.61
C SER A 91 -0.09 -10.66 13.59
N LEU A 92 1.23 -10.53 13.43
CA LEU A 92 2.22 -11.10 14.35
C LEU A 92 2.37 -10.29 15.64
N SER A 93 1.95 -9.02 15.62
CA SER A 93 2.06 -8.20 16.80
C SER A 93 1.12 -8.74 17.87
N PRO A 94 1.61 -8.97 19.11
CA PRO A 94 0.73 -9.38 20.19
C PRO A 94 -0.34 -8.30 20.32
N THR A 95 -1.61 -8.69 20.15
CA THR A 95 -2.76 -7.83 20.40
C THR A 95 -2.48 -7.02 21.65
N GLN A 96 -2.44 -5.69 21.52
CA GLN A 96 -2.27 -4.76 22.63
C GLN A 96 -3.24 -5.19 23.75
N ARG A 97 -2.75 -5.95 24.72
CA ARG A 97 -3.49 -6.25 25.95
C ARG A 97 -3.29 -5.04 26.83
N ASN A 98 -4.20 -4.08 26.69
CA ASN A 98 -4.61 -3.19 27.76
C ASN A 98 -6.07 -2.80 27.55
#